data_AF-A0A8S8ZH32-F1
#
_entry.id   AF-A0A8S8ZH32-F1
#
_cell.length_a   1.000
_cell.length_b   1.000
_cell.length_c   1.000
_cell.angle_alpha   90.00
_cell.angle_beta   90.00
_cell.angle_gamma   90.00
#
_symmetry.space_group_name_H-M   'P 1'
#
loop_
_entity.id
_entity.type
_entity.pdbx_description
1 polymer ?
#
loop_
_entity_poly.entity_id
_entity_poly.type
_entity_poly.pdbx_seq_one_letter_code
_entity_poly.pdbx_strand_id
1 'polypeptide(L)'
;MAVKSFSRFLFGIVAVCLWAGHMLEAQAAPEPITDSLIRRQSADDKLVFAYFMVFISFDFNWWHANTQAADVGHKIAQYACLPAQLKINGRVFASSFIGNGLDVAQMRAAAGVDVFWAPNFNPSQTPNNGTLDSAFNWMAWPNNGANKAPPTRT
;
A
#
# COMPACT_ATOMS: atom_id res chain seq x y z
N MET A 1 14.93 -8.41 -57.17
CA MET A 1 13.97 -7.90 -56.16
C MET A 1 14.74 -7.74 -54.86
N ALA A 2 14.93 -6.50 -54.42
CA ALA A 2 15.92 -6.13 -53.41
C ALA A 2 15.44 -6.42 -51.98
N VAL A 3 16.33 -7.02 -51.20
CA VAL A 3 16.28 -7.20 -49.75
C VAL A 3 16.21 -5.81 -49.07
N LYS A 4 15.29 -5.62 -48.13
CA LYS A 4 15.34 -4.51 -47.17
C LYS A 4 15.34 -5.07 -45.75
N SER A 5 16.49 -4.91 -45.11
CA SER A 5 16.72 -4.95 -43.66
C SER A 5 16.37 -3.59 -43.03
N PHE A 6 16.39 -3.53 -41.68
CA PHE A 6 16.14 -2.41 -40.75
C PHE A 6 14.65 -2.13 -40.42
N SER A 7 14.19 -2.01 -39.16
CA SER A 7 14.85 -1.72 -37.88
C SER A 7 13.88 -2.09 -36.73
N ARG A 8 14.20 -3.06 -35.84
CA ARG A 8 14.52 -2.82 -34.42
C ARG A 8 14.03 -1.48 -33.84
N PHE A 9 12.78 -1.44 -33.35
CA PHE A 9 12.36 -0.63 -32.18
C PHE A 9 10.87 -0.89 -31.91
N LEU A 10 10.52 -1.91 -31.12
CA LEU A 10 9.27 -1.95 -30.33
C LEU A 10 9.22 -3.19 -29.39
N PHE A 11 10.37 -3.61 -28.86
CA PHE A 11 10.48 -4.71 -27.89
C PHE A 11 10.78 -4.21 -26.46
N GLY A 12 10.28 -3.03 -26.11
CA GLY A 12 10.41 -2.48 -24.76
C GLY A 12 9.05 -2.03 -24.25
N ILE A 13 8.66 -2.52 -23.05
CA ILE A 13 7.50 -2.13 -22.22
C ILE A 13 6.34 -3.15 -22.12
N VAL A 14 6.47 -4.42 -22.56
CA VAL A 14 5.41 -5.44 -22.27
C VAL A 14 5.92 -6.74 -21.60
N ALA A 15 7.21 -6.87 -21.32
CA ALA A 15 7.79 -8.16 -20.92
C ALA A 15 8.41 -8.21 -19.51
N VAL A 16 7.68 -7.82 -18.45
CA VAL A 16 8.17 -8.03 -17.06
C VAL A 16 7.19 -8.75 -16.11
N CYS A 17 5.92 -8.96 -16.45
CA CYS A 17 4.99 -9.58 -15.46
C CYS A 17 4.13 -10.75 -15.97
N LEU A 18 4.45 -11.36 -17.11
CA LEU A 18 3.68 -12.48 -17.63
C LEU A 18 4.60 -13.61 -18.06
N TRP A 19 5.06 -14.42 -17.11
CA TRP A 19 5.29 -15.86 -17.25
C TRP A 19 5.74 -16.42 -15.89
N ALA A 20 4.80 -16.52 -14.96
CA ALA A 20 4.88 -17.47 -13.85
C ALA A 20 3.46 -17.98 -13.66
N GLY A 21 3.19 -19.14 -14.27
CA GLY A 21 1.91 -19.81 -14.20
C GLY A 21 1.54 -20.18 -12.77
N HIS A 22 0.22 -20.29 -12.55
CA HIS A 22 -0.44 -21.13 -11.57
C HIS A 22 0.48 -21.94 -10.64
N MET A 23 0.86 -21.33 -9.53
CA MET A 23 1.24 -22.04 -8.32
C MET A 23 0.68 -21.24 -7.15
N LEU A 24 -0.27 -21.83 -6.44
CA LEU A 24 -0.70 -21.39 -5.13
C LEU A 24 0.43 -21.75 -4.14
N GLU A 25 1.60 -21.15 -4.32
CA GLU A 25 2.67 -21.21 -3.35
C GLU A 25 2.39 -20.14 -2.31
N ALA A 26 2.15 -20.57 -1.08
CA ALA A 26 2.34 -19.71 0.07
C ALA A 26 3.76 -19.16 -0.04
N GLN A 27 3.89 -17.88 -0.38
CA GLN A 27 5.18 -17.21 -0.43
C GLN A 27 5.83 -17.42 0.94
N ALA A 28 6.82 -18.30 1.01
CA ALA A 28 7.62 -18.47 2.20
C ALA A 28 8.14 -17.08 2.60
N ALA A 29 8.04 -16.75 3.89
CA ALA A 29 8.61 -15.51 4.42
C ALA A 29 10.05 -15.40 3.89
N PRO A 30 10.48 -14.22 3.38
CA PRO A 30 11.79 -14.10 2.77
C PRO A 30 12.86 -14.59 3.75
N GLU A 31 13.85 -15.33 3.23
CA GLU A 31 14.97 -15.86 4.02
C GLU A 31 15.51 -14.77 4.96
N PRO A 32 15.71 -15.07 6.26
CA PRO A 32 16.20 -14.08 7.20
C PRO A 32 17.54 -13.55 6.68
N ILE A 33 17.60 -12.24 6.45
CA ILE A 33 18.85 -11.55 6.16
C ILE A 33 19.78 -11.87 7.32
N THR A 34 20.84 -12.65 7.06
CA THR A 34 21.90 -12.91 8.03
C THR A 34 22.76 -11.68 8.11
N ASP A 35 22.18 -10.66 8.75
CA ASP A 35 22.75 -9.34 8.81
C ASP A 35 23.94 -9.34 9.78
N SER A 36 25.12 -9.01 9.26
CA SER A 36 26.29 -8.67 10.08
C SER A 36 26.11 -7.35 10.83
N LEU A 37 25.01 -6.62 10.60
CA LEU A 37 24.71 -5.32 11.23
C LEU A 37 24.02 -5.40 12.60
N ILE A 38 23.58 -6.57 13.08
CA ILE A 38 22.99 -6.70 14.43
C ILE A 38 24.03 -7.24 15.42
N ARG A 39 24.69 -6.33 16.15
CA ARG A 39 25.60 -6.69 17.24
C ARG A 39 24.78 -7.18 18.44
N ARG A 40 24.92 -8.45 18.81
CA ARG A 40 24.35 -8.97 20.07
C ARG A 40 25.01 -8.27 21.26
N GLN A 41 24.23 -7.89 22.26
CA GLN A 41 24.75 -7.28 23.49
C GLN A 41 25.26 -8.38 24.45
N SER A 42 24.68 -9.58 24.39
CA SER A 42 25.15 -10.79 25.10
C SER A 42 25.03 -12.06 24.25
N ALA A 43 25.75 -13.12 24.63
CA ALA A 43 25.66 -14.43 23.97
C ALA A 43 24.28 -15.10 24.14
N ASP A 44 23.52 -14.69 25.16
CA ASP A 44 22.21 -15.25 25.52
C ASP A 44 21.04 -14.48 24.88
N ASP A 45 21.32 -13.39 24.15
CA ASP A 45 20.30 -12.62 23.45
C ASP A 45 19.65 -13.47 22.37
N LYS A 46 18.38 -13.82 22.57
CA LYS A 46 17.55 -14.42 21.52
C LYS A 46 17.21 -13.33 20.52
N LEU A 47 17.83 -13.40 19.34
CA LEU A 47 17.44 -12.56 18.21
C LEU A 47 16.04 -12.99 17.76
N VAL A 48 15.05 -12.13 18.02
CA VAL A 48 13.74 -12.23 17.41
C VAL A 48 13.79 -11.39 16.14
N PHE A 49 13.81 -12.05 14.98
CA PHE A 49 13.59 -11.35 13.72
C PHE A 49 12.10 -11.01 13.63
N ALA A 50 11.77 -9.74 13.86
CA ALA A 50 10.43 -9.25 13.68
C ALA A 50 10.19 -8.94 12.20
N TYR A 51 9.36 -9.75 11.54
CA TYR A 51 8.92 -9.49 10.18
C TYR A 51 7.76 -8.49 10.20
N PHE A 52 8.08 -7.21 9.94
CA PHE A 52 7.07 -6.18 9.82
C PHE A 52 6.67 -5.96 8.36
N MET A 53 5.37 -5.97 8.13
CA MET A 53 4.77 -5.43 6.91
C MET A 53 4.39 -3.98 7.17
N VAL A 54 4.58 -3.11 6.18
CA VAL A 54 4.30 -1.68 6.24
C VAL A 54 3.44 -1.26 5.06
N PHE A 55 2.71 -0.17 5.22
CA PHE A 55 1.92 0.44 4.16
C PHE A 55 1.99 1.96 4.27
N ILE A 56 1.66 2.64 3.19
CA ILE A 56 1.59 4.10 3.17
C ILE A 56 0.20 4.54 3.62
N SER A 57 0.18 5.53 4.53
CA SER A 57 -1.01 6.25 4.94
C SER A 57 -0.89 7.72 4.55
N PHE A 58 -1.76 8.19 3.67
CA PHE A 58 -1.74 9.57 3.16
C PHE A 58 -2.47 10.53 4.09
N ASP A 59 -1.86 11.67 4.38
CA ASP A 59 -2.51 12.73 5.16
C ASP A 59 -2.95 13.87 4.24
N PHE A 60 -4.27 13.99 4.03
CA PHE A 60 -4.87 15.00 3.17
C PHE A 60 -4.97 16.40 3.80
N ASN A 61 -4.28 16.66 4.93
CA ASN A 61 -3.91 18.02 5.32
C ASN A 61 -2.72 18.54 4.50
N TRP A 62 -1.86 17.65 3.99
CA TRP A 62 -0.69 18.00 3.18
C TRP A 62 -0.76 17.47 1.74
N TRP A 63 -1.72 16.59 1.47
CA TRP A 63 -2.11 16.14 0.14
C TRP A 63 -3.48 16.71 -0.23
N HIS A 64 -3.73 16.90 -1.52
CA HIS A 64 -4.98 17.46 -2.04
C HIS A 64 -5.79 16.39 -2.76
N ALA A 65 -6.77 15.82 -2.08
CA ALA A 65 -7.56 14.69 -2.59
C ALA A 65 -8.30 14.98 -3.91
N ASN A 66 -8.60 16.25 -4.19
CA ASN A 66 -9.31 16.70 -5.39
C ASN A 66 -8.42 16.95 -6.61
N THR A 67 -7.09 17.03 -6.44
CA THR A 67 -6.16 17.35 -7.54
C THR A 67 -4.99 16.38 -7.65
N GLN A 68 -4.73 15.54 -6.63
CA GLN A 68 -3.52 14.71 -6.54
C GLN A 68 -3.80 13.20 -6.51
N ALA A 69 -4.96 12.73 -6.96
CA ALA A 69 -5.25 11.29 -6.94
C ALA A 69 -4.26 10.46 -7.78
N ALA A 70 -3.82 10.99 -8.93
CA ALA A 70 -2.79 10.34 -9.73
C ALA A 70 -1.43 10.29 -9.01
N ASP A 71 -1.03 11.37 -8.33
CA ASP A 71 0.22 11.42 -7.57
C ASP A 71 0.22 10.43 -6.40
N VAL A 72 -0.93 10.28 -5.72
CA VAL A 72 -1.14 9.25 -4.69
C VAL A 72 -0.95 7.86 -5.29
N GLY A 73 -1.53 7.59 -6.47
CA GLY A 73 -1.36 6.33 -7.19
C GLY A 73 0.10 6.02 -7.52
N HIS A 74 0.82 6.98 -8.11
CA HIS A 74 2.26 6.84 -8.38
C HIS A 74 3.07 6.60 -7.10
N LYS A 75 2.70 7.27 -6.00
CA LYS A 75 3.36 7.06 -4.70
C LYS A 75 3.13 5.64 -4.17
N ILE A 76 1.93 5.07 -4.33
CA ILE A 76 1.65 3.67 -3.97
C ILE A 76 2.49 2.72 -4.84
N ALA A 77 2.52 2.94 -6.15
CA ALA A 77 3.27 2.12 -7.10
C ALA A 77 4.77 2.07 -6.77
N GLN A 78 5.34 3.18 -6.30
CA GLN A 78 6.74 3.28 -5.89
C GLN A 78 7.14 2.24 -4.84
N TYR A 79 6.22 1.87 -3.93
CA TYR A 79 6.50 0.92 -2.84
C TYR A 79 5.83 -0.46 -3.04
N ALA A 80 4.96 -0.61 -4.04
CA ALA A 80 4.13 -1.79 -4.29
C ALA A 80 4.91 -3.13 -4.38
N CYS A 81 6.15 -3.07 -4.87
CA CYS A 81 7.01 -4.24 -5.10
C CYS A 81 8.09 -4.44 -4.03
N LEU A 82 8.13 -3.60 -2.98
CA LEU A 82 9.10 -3.79 -1.92
C LEU A 82 8.73 -4.98 -1.02
N PRO A 83 9.72 -5.74 -0.50
CA PRO A 83 9.46 -6.94 0.28
C PRO A 83 8.58 -6.72 1.52
N ALA A 84 8.66 -5.53 2.12
CA ALA A 84 7.90 -5.18 3.32
C ALA A 84 6.52 -4.57 3.03
N GLN A 85 6.11 -4.39 1.76
CA GLN A 85 4.81 -3.81 1.45
C GLN A 85 3.67 -4.75 1.85
N LEU A 86 2.78 -4.29 2.74
CA LEU A 86 1.59 -5.01 3.15
C LEU A 86 0.67 -5.22 1.93
N LYS A 87 0.21 -6.46 1.78
CA LYS A 87 -0.77 -6.86 0.78
C LYS A 87 -1.93 -7.62 1.42
N ILE A 88 -3.16 -7.32 1.02
CA ILE A 88 -4.38 -8.05 1.44
C ILE A 88 -4.91 -8.81 0.24
N ASN A 89 -4.92 -10.14 0.31
CA ASN A 89 -5.30 -11.01 -0.80
C ASN A 89 -4.51 -10.69 -2.09
N GLY A 90 -3.20 -10.42 -1.96
CA GLY A 90 -2.31 -10.05 -3.06
C GLY A 90 -2.39 -8.60 -3.52
N ARG A 91 -3.36 -7.81 -3.04
CA ARG A 91 -3.57 -6.40 -3.40
C ARG A 91 -2.77 -5.47 -2.49
N VAL A 92 -2.14 -4.44 -3.05
CA VAL A 92 -1.31 -3.47 -2.30
C VAL A 92 -2.19 -2.69 -1.33
N PHE A 93 -1.92 -2.81 -0.03
CA PHE A 93 -2.67 -2.06 0.96
C PHE A 93 -2.18 -0.62 1.04
N ALA A 94 -3.12 0.32 0.98
CA ALA A 94 -2.88 1.74 1.24
C ALA A 94 -4.07 2.35 1.97
N SER A 95 -3.79 3.40 2.73
CA SER A 95 -4.80 4.08 3.55
C SER A 95 -4.62 5.59 3.54
N SER A 96 -5.49 6.29 4.26
CA SER A 96 -5.31 7.69 4.61
C SER A 96 -5.34 7.88 6.11
N PHE A 97 -4.48 8.76 6.62
CA PHE A 97 -4.47 9.16 8.01
C PHE A 97 -5.62 10.12 8.31
N ILE A 98 -5.77 11.15 7.48
CA ILE A 98 -6.88 12.12 7.50
C ILE A 98 -7.41 12.27 6.08
N GLY A 99 -8.74 12.28 5.94
CA GLY A 99 -9.47 12.53 4.69
C GLY A 99 -9.74 11.27 3.86
N ASN A 100 -10.85 11.26 3.15
CA ASN A 100 -11.34 10.10 2.39
C ASN A 100 -11.99 10.47 1.04
N GLY A 101 -11.92 11.74 0.62
CA GLY A 101 -12.50 12.26 -0.62
C GLY A 101 -11.65 12.08 -1.88
N LEU A 102 -10.74 11.10 -1.91
CA LEU A 102 -9.86 10.85 -3.06
C LEU A 102 -10.64 10.24 -4.22
N ASP A 103 -10.31 10.61 -5.46
CA ASP A 103 -10.75 9.86 -6.64
C ASP A 103 -10.03 8.50 -6.69
N VAL A 104 -10.70 7.47 -6.15
CA VAL A 104 -10.16 6.11 -6.05
C VAL A 104 -9.93 5.48 -7.43
N ALA A 105 -10.77 5.81 -8.41
CA ALA A 105 -10.64 5.24 -9.76
C ALA A 105 -9.40 5.81 -10.46
N GLN A 106 -9.20 7.13 -10.38
CA GLN A 106 -8.01 7.77 -10.90
C GLN A 106 -6.73 7.31 -10.18
N MET A 107 -6.78 7.16 -8.85
CA MET A 107 -5.66 6.64 -8.07
C MET A 107 -5.25 5.23 -8.52
N ARG A 108 -6.20 4.30 -8.65
CA ARG A 108 -5.92 2.93 -9.10
C ARG A 108 -5.36 2.91 -10.52
N ALA A 109 -5.91 3.71 -11.42
CA ALA A 109 -5.43 3.83 -12.78
C ALA A 109 -3.96 4.30 -12.84
N ALA A 110 -3.60 5.30 -12.02
CA ALA A 110 -2.23 5.81 -11.94
C ALA A 110 -1.27 4.86 -11.21
N ALA A 111 -1.75 4.08 -10.24
CA ALA A 111 -0.91 3.12 -9.52
C ALA A 111 -0.46 1.95 -10.40
N GLY A 112 -1.27 1.55 -11.38
CA GLY A 112 -0.94 0.43 -12.28
C GLY A 112 -0.79 -0.93 -11.60
N VAL A 113 -1.24 -1.04 -10.35
CA VAL A 113 -1.29 -2.26 -9.53
C VAL A 113 -2.66 -2.35 -8.86
N ASP A 114 -3.06 -3.55 -8.43
CA ASP A 114 -4.31 -3.72 -7.68
C ASP A 114 -4.14 -3.17 -6.25
N VAL A 115 -4.90 -2.12 -5.93
CA VAL A 115 -4.82 -1.41 -4.64
C VAL A 115 -6.04 -1.74 -3.79
N PHE A 116 -5.77 -2.29 -2.60
CA PHE A 116 -6.72 -2.36 -1.49
C PHE A 116 -6.74 -1.01 -0.78
N TRP A 117 -7.79 -0.22 -0.99
CA TRP A 117 -7.90 1.13 -0.45
C TRP A 117 -8.81 1.18 0.78
N ALA A 118 -8.22 1.59 1.92
CA ALA A 118 -8.89 1.67 3.21
C ALA A 118 -8.66 3.04 3.88
N PRO A 119 -9.40 4.09 3.51
CA PRO A 119 -9.19 5.42 4.06
C PRO A 119 -9.75 5.57 5.48
N ASN A 120 -9.26 6.58 6.22
CA ASN A 120 -9.91 7.09 7.44
C ASN A 120 -11.25 7.72 7.04
N PHE A 121 -12.31 6.93 7.13
CA PHE A 121 -13.60 7.20 6.57
C PHE A 121 -14.46 8.10 7.45
N ASN A 122 -14.86 9.23 6.88
CA ASN A 122 -15.88 10.12 7.36
C ASN A 122 -17.10 10.12 6.39
N PRO A 123 -18.29 9.67 6.82
CA PRO A 123 -19.46 9.59 5.96
C PRO A 123 -19.94 10.95 5.45
N SER A 124 -19.60 12.08 6.11
CA SER A 124 -19.96 13.41 5.60
C SER A 124 -19.06 13.90 4.46
N GLN A 125 -17.89 13.31 4.29
CA GLN A 125 -16.88 13.71 3.29
C GLN A 125 -16.79 12.75 2.10
N THR A 126 -17.29 11.52 2.24
CA THR A 126 -17.37 10.54 1.15
C THR A 126 -18.82 10.14 0.89
N PRO A 127 -19.49 10.81 -0.05
CA PRO A 127 -20.89 10.52 -0.38
C PRO A 127 -21.09 9.18 -1.11
N ASN A 128 -20.05 8.61 -1.71
CA ASN A 128 -20.08 7.28 -2.34
C ASN A 128 -18.97 6.39 -1.75
N ASN A 129 -19.36 5.42 -0.94
CA ASN A 129 -18.45 4.45 -0.32
C ASN A 129 -18.31 3.13 -1.10
N GLY A 130 -19.06 2.95 -2.19
CA GLY A 130 -19.03 1.72 -3.00
C GLY A 130 -17.71 1.49 -3.75
N THR A 131 -16.82 2.47 -3.75
CA THR A 131 -15.49 2.41 -4.38
C THR A 131 -14.39 1.97 -3.42
N LEU A 132 -14.66 1.94 -2.11
CA LEU A 132 -13.70 1.58 -1.05
C LEU A 132 -13.67 0.07 -0.82
N ASP A 133 -12.48 -0.48 -0.51
CA ASP A 133 -12.36 -1.90 -0.12
C ASP A 133 -12.62 -2.12 1.37
N SER A 134 -12.33 -1.11 2.17
CA SER A 134 -12.58 -1.09 3.61
C SER A 134 -12.70 0.36 4.09
N ALA A 135 -13.23 0.53 5.29
CA ALA A 135 -13.30 1.80 5.97
C ALA A 135 -12.83 1.60 7.41
N PHE A 136 -11.93 2.46 7.87
CA PHE A 136 -11.63 2.57 9.29
C PHE A 136 -11.89 4.00 9.74
N ASN A 137 -12.01 4.24 11.04
CA ASN A 137 -12.14 5.60 11.56
C ASN A 137 -11.47 5.70 12.92
N TRP A 138 -10.60 6.69 13.12
CA TRP A 138 -9.94 6.92 14.42
C TRP A 138 -10.95 7.14 15.55
N MET A 139 -12.10 7.75 15.24
CA MET A 139 -13.21 8.03 16.14
C MET A 139 -14.21 6.87 16.29
N ALA A 140 -14.01 5.72 15.63
CA ALA A 140 -14.93 4.58 15.79
C ALA A 140 -14.83 3.91 17.18
N TRP A 141 -13.69 4.07 17.85
CA TRP A 141 -13.45 3.54 19.19
C TRP A 141 -14.18 4.39 20.23
N PRO A 142 -14.61 3.84 21.38
CA PRO A 142 -15.16 4.65 22.46
C PRO A 142 -14.24 5.83 22.78
N ASN A 143 -14.76 7.05 22.64
CA ASN A 143 -13.98 8.27 22.79
C ASN A 143 -14.84 9.42 23.34
N ASN A 144 -14.20 10.52 23.73
CA ASN A 144 -14.86 11.70 24.30
C ASN A 144 -15.28 12.78 23.26
N GLY A 145 -15.30 12.44 21.97
CA GLY A 145 -15.56 13.37 20.87
C GLY A 145 -14.33 14.14 20.38
N ALA A 146 -13.18 14.05 21.06
CA ALA A 146 -11.95 14.78 20.72
C ALA A 146 -10.76 13.84 20.41
N ASN A 147 -11.03 12.64 19.90
CA ASN A 147 -10.03 11.59 19.67
C ASN A 147 -9.21 11.24 20.92
N LYS A 148 -9.85 11.27 22.10
CA LYS A 148 -9.28 10.84 23.38
C LYS A 148 -10.14 9.78 24.04
N ALA A 149 -9.53 9.01 24.93
CA ALA A 149 -10.23 8.03 25.74
C ALA A 149 -11.46 8.65 26.44
N PRO A 150 -12.54 7.87 26.67
CA PRO A 150 -13.68 8.33 27.43
C PRO A 150 -13.25 8.79 28.84
N PRO A 151 -13.91 9.80 29.43
CA PRO A 151 -13.68 10.12 30.83
C PRO A 151 -13.93 8.88 31.70
N THR A 152 -13.12 8.69 32.74
CA THR A 152 -13.34 7.64 33.73
C THR A 152 -14.69 7.87 34.41
N ARG A 153 -15.50 6.82 34.51
CA ARG A 153 -16.78 6.87 35.20
C ARG A 153 -16.52 7.09 36.70
N THR A 154 -16.80 8.30 37.21
CA THR A 154 -16.85 8.59 38.65
C THR A 154 -18.26 8.37 39.16
#